data_AF-A0A2V2DU40-F1
#
_entry.id   AF-A0A2V2DU40-F1
#
_cell.length_a   1.000
_cell.length_b   1.000
_cell.length_c   1.000
_cell.angle_alpha   90.00
_cell.angle_beta   90.00
_cell.angle_gamma   90.00
#
_symmetry.space_group_name_H-M   'P 1'
#
loop_
_entity.id
_entity.type
_entity.pdbx_description
1 polymer ?
#
loop_
_entity_poly.entity_id
_entity_poly.type
_entity_poly.pdbx_seq_one_letter_code
_entity_poly.pdbx_strand_id
1 'polypeptide(L)'
;MKSEKLIHALSDIDDQFILSAAPGVRPKPAKAQARSLRLRWCAAAACLAVVVTIVGLAGPWRQGTAGEAEPAQPADLVSKPDTTGQEPESAAGNPETEQIGNAENGENGLVWPVLEVPGSQTQQSESLCMRRLWAEMTFPQRYATLAWNGAYATRDTELPAAQIAQKLGTAEAFGTDENQELHKITADVFAVRGLSSTAVVAVRDAGSGAYYAYINPEYRPETLGQFIEDLNLRAYLKTGKVYYNYQKKDGSFATVEFTGLSTEQVWETLLSDSAAACIEENDLYGQFSVSIDYPLLGYHNMCLAITEQHQLWTNLLDTAKVFELGAQKSALFTDYVLRNCTGHELRYTDTDTPVAE
;
A
#
# COMPACT_ATOMS: atom_id res chain seq x y z
N MET A 1 -21.54 10.77 -22.44
CA MET A 1 -21.41 10.00 -23.70
C MET A 1 -20.14 10.31 -24.53
N LYS A 2 -19.08 10.92 -23.96
CA LYS A 2 -17.77 11.11 -24.61
C LYS A 2 -16.59 10.48 -23.82
N SER A 3 -16.77 10.12 -22.55
CA SER A 3 -15.74 9.49 -21.72
C SER A 3 -15.56 8.00 -21.97
N GLU A 4 -16.63 7.26 -22.29
CA GLU A 4 -16.56 5.80 -22.51
C GLU A 4 -15.76 5.42 -23.76
N LYS A 5 -15.78 6.27 -24.81
CA LYS A 5 -14.98 6.04 -26.03
C LYS A 5 -13.48 6.29 -25.82
N LEU A 6 -13.12 7.17 -24.88
CA LEU A 6 -11.73 7.52 -24.57
C LEU A 6 -11.07 6.44 -23.71
N ILE A 7 -11.83 5.85 -22.78
CA ILE A 7 -11.39 4.72 -21.95
C ILE A 7 -11.23 3.45 -22.80
N HIS A 8 -12.11 3.21 -23.76
CA HIS A 8 -11.99 2.07 -24.68
C HIS A 8 -10.78 2.21 -25.62
N ALA A 9 -10.50 3.43 -26.10
CA ALA A 9 -9.34 3.70 -26.96
C ALA A 9 -7.99 3.56 -26.25
N LEU A 10 -7.92 3.80 -24.94
CA LEU A 10 -6.70 3.61 -24.13
C LEU A 10 -6.51 2.16 -23.67
N SER A 11 -7.58 1.37 -23.58
CA SER A 11 -7.54 -0.05 -23.19
C SER A 11 -7.18 -1.00 -24.33
N ASP A 12 -7.42 -0.62 -25.59
CA ASP A 12 -7.23 -1.51 -26.75
C ASP A 12 -5.80 -1.49 -27.32
N ILE A 13 -4.94 -0.56 -26.89
CA ILE A 13 -3.63 -0.32 -27.54
C ILE A 13 -2.53 -1.27 -27.05
N ASP A 14 -2.65 -1.90 -25.87
CA ASP A 14 -1.55 -2.71 -25.32
C ASP A 14 -1.74 -4.23 -25.54
N ASP A 15 -2.97 -4.73 -25.40
CA ASP A 15 -3.25 -6.18 -25.44
C ASP A 15 -3.12 -6.80 -26.84
N GLN A 16 -3.38 -6.04 -27.92
CA GLN A 16 -3.28 -6.56 -29.29
C GLN A 16 -1.83 -6.81 -29.73
N PHE A 17 -0.84 -6.14 -29.11
CA PHE A 17 0.57 -6.29 -29.46
C PHE A 17 1.31 -7.31 -28.60
N ILE A 18 0.83 -7.62 -27.39
CA ILE A 18 1.39 -8.70 -26.56
C ILE A 18 1.02 -10.09 -27.13
N LEU A 19 -0.18 -10.23 -27.70
CA LEU A 19 -0.66 -11.51 -28.25
C LEU A 19 -0.07 -11.86 -29.63
N SER A 20 0.48 -10.88 -30.37
CA SER A 20 1.09 -11.12 -31.68
C SER A 20 2.55 -11.59 -31.64
N ALA A 21 3.14 -11.70 -30.44
CA ALA A 21 4.52 -12.14 -30.25
C ALA A 21 4.70 -13.60 -29.76
N ALA A 22 3.61 -14.35 -29.47
CA ALA A 22 3.69 -15.74 -29.00
C ALA A 22 2.81 -16.67 -29.86
N PRO A 23 3.38 -17.56 -30.70
CA PRO A 23 2.58 -18.50 -31.47
C PRO A 23 1.95 -19.56 -30.54
N GLY A 24 0.62 -19.54 -30.42
CA GLY A 24 -0.16 -20.66 -29.87
C GLY A 24 -1.11 -20.38 -28.69
N VAL A 25 -1.21 -19.15 -28.20
CA VAL A 25 -2.11 -18.84 -27.07
C VAL A 25 -3.52 -18.50 -27.59
N ARG A 26 -4.51 -19.33 -27.25
CA ARG A 26 -5.93 -19.01 -27.54
C ARG A 26 -6.41 -17.91 -26.58
N PRO A 27 -7.16 -16.91 -27.06
CA PRO A 27 -7.64 -15.82 -26.20
C PRO A 27 -8.62 -16.33 -25.15
N LYS A 28 -8.42 -15.93 -23.88
CA LYS A 28 -9.39 -16.12 -22.79
C LYS A 28 -10.60 -15.19 -22.99
N PRO A 29 -11.80 -15.55 -22.48
CA PRO A 29 -13.01 -14.76 -22.70
C PRO A 29 -12.91 -13.36 -22.06
N ALA A 30 -13.41 -12.34 -22.76
CA ALA A 30 -13.32 -10.91 -22.41
C ALA A 30 -13.72 -10.53 -20.97
N LYS A 31 -14.58 -11.33 -20.31
CA LYS A 31 -14.94 -11.12 -18.89
C LYS A 31 -13.81 -11.45 -17.91
N ALA A 32 -12.89 -12.36 -18.27
CA ALA A 32 -11.70 -12.65 -17.47
C ALA A 32 -10.62 -11.57 -17.64
N GLN A 33 -10.53 -10.98 -18.83
CA GLN A 33 -9.59 -9.90 -19.17
C GLN A 33 -9.96 -8.57 -18.49
N ALA A 34 -11.25 -8.22 -18.44
CA ALA A 34 -11.72 -7.03 -17.74
C ALA A 34 -11.51 -7.08 -16.21
N ARG A 35 -11.43 -8.29 -15.63
CA ARG A 35 -11.09 -8.49 -14.20
C ARG A 35 -9.58 -8.38 -13.95
N SER A 36 -8.72 -8.90 -14.85
CA SER A 36 -7.26 -8.77 -14.69
C SER A 36 -6.75 -7.33 -14.89
N LEU A 37 -7.41 -6.53 -15.74
CA LEU A 37 -7.02 -5.13 -15.97
C LEU A 37 -7.37 -4.17 -14.82
N ARG A 38 -8.44 -4.44 -14.06
CA ARG A 38 -8.74 -3.68 -12.82
C ARG A 38 -7.81 -4.06 -11.65
N LEU A 39 -7.24 -5.27 -11.69
CA LEU A 39 -6.35 -5.80 -10.65
C LEU A 39 -4.89 -5.30 -10.76
N ARG A 40 -4.43 -4.89 -11.95
CA ARG A 40 -3.04 -4.40 -12.14
C ARG A 40 -2.75 -3.04 -11.50
N TRP A 41 -3.78 -2.28 -11.12
CA TRP A 41 -3.63 -0.91 -10.59
C TRP A 41 -3.71 -0.80 -9.06
N CYS A 42 -3.90 -1.91 -8.34
CA CYS A 42 -3.88 -1.91 -6.85
C CYS A 42 -2.47 -1.99 -6.26
N ALA A 43 -1.44 -2.23 -7.08
CA ALA A 43 -0.07 -2.48 -6.62
C ALA A 43 0.65 -1.29 -5.98
N ALA A 44 0.21 -0.06 -6.25
CA ALA A 44 0.86 1.17 -5.80
C ALA A 44 0.13 1.84 -4.62
N ALA A 45 -0.60 1.10 -3.80
CA ALA A 45 -1.06 1.64 -2.52
C ALA A 45 0.10 1.63 -1.52
N ALA A 46 0.57 2.82 -1.15
CA ALA A 46 1.38 3.00 0.06
C ALA A 46 0.65 2.40 1.27
N CYS A 47 1.33 1.98 2.34
CA CYS A 47 0.68 1.39 3.52
C CYS A 47 -0.50 2.18 4.09
N LEU A 48 -0.47 3.49 3.95
CA LEU A 48 -1.53 4.39 4.41
C LEU A 48 -2.77 4.39 3.49
N ALA A 49 -2.64 3.91 2.24
CA ALA A 49 -3.63 3.97 1.18
C ALA A 49 -4.31 2.61 0.87
N VAL A 50 -4.11 1.57 1.68
CA VAL A 50 -4.72 0.23 1.47
C VAL A 50 -6.24 0.21 1.75
N VAL A 51 -6.93 1.35 1.58
CA VAL A 51 -8.38 1.46 1.56
C VAL A 51 -8.83 1.93 0.18
N VAL A 52 -9.11 0.99 -0.73
CA VAL A 52 -9.96 1.25 -1.93
C VAL A 52 -10.63 -0.10 -2.27
N THR A 53 -11.92 -0.33 -2.09
CA THR A 53 -13.05 0.34 -2.77
C THR A 53 -14.35 0.31 -1.95
N ILE A 54 -14.81 1.45 -1.40
CA ILE A 54 -16.23 1.85 -1.50
C ILE A 54 -16.27 3.38 -1.63
N VAL A 55 -16.15 3.87 -2.86
CA VAL A 55 -16.74 5.17 -3.21
C VAL A 55 -17.53 4.96 -4.50
N GLY A 56 -18.85 5.07 -4.41
CA GLY A 56 -19.69 5.40 -5.56
C GLY A 56 -20.72 4.36 -6.01
N LEU A 57 -21.64 3.93 -5.14
CA LEU A 57 -23.03 3.60 -5.55
C LEU A 57 -24.01 3.89 -4.39
N ALA A 58 -24.05 5.12 -3.90
CA ALA A 58 -25.22 5.65 -3.20
C ALA A 58 -25.89 6.69 -4.11
N GLY A 59 -26.61 6.20 -5.12
CA GLY A 59 -27.60 6.99 -5.86
C GLY A 59 -28.96 6.87 -5.18
N PRO A 60 -29.74 7.96 -5.07
CA PRO A 60 -30.94 8.00 -4.24
C PRO A 60 -32.08 7.24 -4.89
N TRP A 61 -32.57 6.19 -4.23
CA TRP A 61 -33.89 5.63 -4.53
C TRP A 61 -34.90 6.20 -3.54
N ARG A 62 -35.63 7.22 -4.01
CA ARG A 62 -36.94 7.61 -3.48
C ARG A 62 -38.01 6.70 -4.09
N GLN A 63 -38.87 6.14 -3.25
CA GLN A 63 -40.35 6.13 -3.29
C GLN A 63 -40.80 4.96 -2.40
N GLY A 64 -41.39 5.23 -1.23
CA GLY A 64 -42.84 5.47 -1.03
C GLY A 64 -43.39 4.24 -0.31
N THR A 65 -44.29 4.26 0.68
CA THR A 65 -45.33 5.21 1.07
C THR A 65 -45.90 4.77 2.43
N ALA A 66 -46.53 5.74 3.11
CA ALA A 66 -47.70 5.60 3.99
C ALA A 66 -47.52 5.01 5.40
N GLY A 67 -47.89 5.83 6.38
CA GLY A 67 -47.95 5.49 7.80
C GLY A 67 -48.16 6.76 8.62
N GLU A 68 -49.33 7.36 8.46
CA GLU A 68 -49.83 8.58 9.10
C GLU A 68 -50.07 8.39 10.60
N ALA A 69 -49.64 9.34 11.44
CA ALA A 69 -50.45 10.03 12.47
C ALA A 69 -49.57 10.77 13.51
N GLU A 70 -50.09 11.93 13.91
CA GLU A 70 -49.51 13.08 14.60
C GLU A 70 -49.66 12.98 16.16
N PRO A 71 -49.50 14.04 16.98
CA PRO A 71 -48.33 14.35 17.83
C PRO A 71 -48.64 14.40 19.35
N ALA A 72 -47.63 14.66 20.19
CA ALA A 72 -47.77 15.49 21.42
C ALA A 72 -46.41 15.83 22.06
N GLN A 73 -46.23 17.12 22.39
CA GLN A 73 -45.20 17.67 23.31
C GLN A 73 -45.68 17.61 24.79
N PRO A 74 -45.13 18.40 25.75
CA PRO A 74 -44.09 18.05 26.74
C PRO A 74 -44.59 18.23 28.20
N ALA A 75 -43.72 18.08 29.22
CA ALA A 75 -43.74 18.76 30.55
C ALA A 75 -42.83 17.99 31.56
N ASP A 76 -41.81 18.63 32.16
CA ASP A 76 -41.78 19.20 33.53
C ASP A 76 -41.52 18.11 34.61
N LEU A 77 -40.84 18.30 35.76
CA LEU A 77 -40.14 19.36 36.49
C LEU A 77 -39.61 18.66 37.78
N VAL A 78 -38.65 19.28 38.49
CA VAL A 78 -38.49 19.22 39.98
C VAL A 78 -37.84 17.91 40.54
N SER A 79 -36.87 17.88 41.46
CA SER A 79 -36.29 18.83 42.45
C SER A 79 -34.95 18.30 43.03
N LYS A 80 -34.08 19.22 43.49
CA LYS A 80 -33.03 19.00 44.53
C LYS A 80 -33.63 19.16 45.96
N PRO A 81 -32.93 18.74 47.04
CA PRO A 81 -32.08 19.66 47.83
C PRO A 81 -30.75 19.00 48.30
N ASP A 82 -29.59 19.66 48.21
CA ASP A 82 -28.90 20.53 49.19
C ASP A 82 -28.52 19.90 50.54
N THR A 83 -27.23 19.98 50.94
CA THR A 83 -26.72 20.76 52.10
C THR A 83 -25.17 20.64 52.26
N THR A 84 -24.47 21.76 52.02
CA THR A 84 -23.41 22.48 52.78
C THR A 84 -22.33 21.78 53.64
N GLY A 85 -21.06 22.22 53.50
CA GLY A 85 -20.19 22.49 54.67
C GLY A 85 -18.65 22.30 54.57
N GLN A 86 -17.92 23.41 54.36
CA GLN A 86 -16.62 23.83 54.97
C GLN A 86 -15.24 23.26 54.56
N GLU A 87 -14.39 24.19 54.06
CA GLU A 87 -12.92 24.27 54.02
C GLU A 87 -12.35 24.88 55.37
N PRO A 88 -11.02 24.94 55.69
CA PRO A 88 -9.91 25.31 54.78
C PRO A 88 -8.47 24.72 55.00
N GLU A 89 -7.61 25.01 54.02
CA GLU A 89 -6.15 25.27 54.01
C GLU A 89 -5.08 24.18 54.32
N SER A 90 -4.23 23.86 53.33
CA SER A 90 -2.84 24.38 53.26
C SER A 90 -2.04 23.89 52.03
N ALA A 91 -1.09 24.73 51.61
CA ALA A 91 -0.31 24.75 50.38
C ALA A 91 0.60 23.55 50.09
N ALA A 92 0.77 23.20 48.81
CA ALA A 92 2.01 23.44 48.04
C ALA A 92 2.04 22.68 46.69
N GLY A 93 2.35 23.41 45.61
CA GLY A 93 3.16 22.93 44.49
C GLY A 93 2.46 22.19 43.34
N ASN A 94 2.10 22.94 42.29
CA ASN A 94 1.94 22.43 40.92
C ASN A 94 3.35 22.26 40.30
N PRO A 95 3.54 21.40 39.29
CA PRO A 95 3.31 21.91 37.94
C PRO A 95 2.56 20.96 36.99
N GLU A 96 1.66 21.59 36.24
CA GLU A 96 1.37 21.33 34.82
C GLU A 96 0.84 19.95 34.45
N THR A 97 -0.45 19.77 34.72
CA THR A 97 -1.33 18.88 33.94
C THR A 97 -1.45 19.42 32.52
N GLU A 98 -0.79 18.78 31.56
CA GLU A 98 -1.18 18.89 30.16
C GLU A 98 -2.64 18.43 30.03
N GLN A 99 -3.44 19.30 29.41
CA GLN A 99 -4.87 19.07 29.23
C GLN A 99 -5.09 17.87 28.30
N ILE A 100 -5.65 16.81 28.88
CA ILE A 100 -6.14 15.64 28.17
C ILE A 100 -7.34 16.09 27.31
N GLY A 101 -7.11 16.25 26.02
CA GLY A 101 -8.13 16.57 25.02
C GLY A 101 -9.07 15.39 24.77
N ASN A 102 -10.36 15.72 24.74
CA ASN A 102 -11.55 14.88 24.57
C ASN A 102 -11.40 13.54 23.82
N ALA A 103 -11.80 12.49 24.53
CA ALA A 103 -11.82 11.08 24.16
C ALA A 103 -13.16 10.67 23.53
N GLU A 104 -13.18 10.20 22.27
CA GLU A 104 -14.33 9.44 21.71
C GLU A 104 -13.93 8.31 20.72
N ASN A 105 -14.14 7.07 21.18
CA ASN A 105 -14.70 5.86 20.55
C ASN A 105 -14.00 5.09 19.38
N GLY A 106 -13.36 3.96 19.71
CA GLY A 106 -13.10 2.80 18.82
C GLY A 106 -14.00 1.58 19.08
N GLU A 107 -14.08 0.63 18.13
CA GLU A 107 -14.98 -0.56 18.13
C GLU A 107 -14.88 -1.46 19.37
N ASN A 108 -13.74 -1.47 20.07
CA ASN A 108 -13.50 -2.29 21.27
C ASN A 108 -13.51 -1.48 22.58
N GLY A 109 -13.96 -0.22 22.56
CA GLY A 109 -13.84 0.69 23.71
C GLY A 109 -12.40 1.19 23.97
N LEU A 110 -11.46 0.83 23.09
CA LEU A 110 -10.13 1.44 23.02
C LEU A 110 -10.26 2.86 22.49
N VAL A 111 -9.73 3.83 23.23
CA VAL A 111 -9.65 5.23 22.82
C VAL A 111 -8.18 5.55 22.57
N TRP A 112 -7.90 6.11 21.40
CA TRP A 112 -6.55 6.54 21.03
C TRP A 112 -6.42 8.05 21.16
N PRO A 113 -5.30 8.56 21.68
CA PRO A 113 -4.99 9.98 21.58
C PRO A 113 -4.94 10.40 20.10
N VAL A 114 -5.42 11.61 19.82
CA VAL A 114 -5.44 12.14 18.45
C VAL A 114 -4.11 12.80 18.15
N LEU A 115 -3.50 12.43 17.02
CA LEU A 115 -2.38 13.13 16.42
C LEU A 115 -2.89 13.93 15.22
N GLU A 116 -2.83 15.26 15.33
CA GLU A 116 -3.10 16.13 14.20
C GLU A 116 -1.91 16.08 13.24
N VAL A 117 -2.21 15.63 12.03
CA VAL A 117 -1.26 15.62 10.92
C VAL A 117 -1.67 16.77 10.01
N PRO A 118 -0.78 17.73 9.72
CA PRO A 118 -1.06 18.74 8.70
C PRO A 118 -1.48 18.02 7.42
N GLY A 119 -2.69 18.30 6.95
CA GLY A 119 -3.12 17.80 5.66
C GLY A 119 -2.10 18.27 4.65
N SER A 120 -1.43 17.34 3.97
CA SER A 120 -0.82 17.74 2.71
C SER A 120 -2.00 18.18 1.86
N GLN A 121 -2.06 19.44 1.44
CA GLN A 121 -2.84 19.74 0.27
C GLN A 121 -2.23 18.87 -0.84
N THR A 122 -2.83 17.70 -1.09
CA THR A 122 -3.06 17.31 -2.46
C THR A 122 -3.92 18.43 -3.00
N GLN A 123 -3.28 19.54 -3.40
CA GLN A 123 -3.73 20.17 -4.60
C GLN A 123 -3.84 18.99 -5.56
N GLN A 124 -5.08 18.66 -5.93
CA GLN A 124 -5.33 18.32 -7.31
C GLN A 124 -4.82 19.53 -8.11
N SER A 125 -3.50 19.69 -8.17
CA SER A 125 -2.92 20.19 -9.38
C SER A 125 -3.50 19.20 -10.38
N GLU A 126 -4.27 19.72 -11.32
CA GLU A 126 -4.12 19.27 -12.69
C GLU A 126 -2.62 19.44 -13.00
N SER A 127 -1.79 18.58 -12.41
CA SER A 127 -0.43 18.38 -12.83
C SER A 127 -0.66 17.79 -14.19
N LEU A 128 -0.63 18.69 -15.18
CA LEU A 128 -0.26 18.32 -16.53
C LEU A 128 0.96 17.42 -16.32
N CYS A 129 0.76 16.11 -16.41
CA CYS A 129 1.83 15.15 -16.44
C CYS A 129 2.75 15.68 -17.54
N MET A 130 3.86 16.32 -17.14
CA MET A 130 4.81 16.86 -18.09
C MET A 130 5.29 15.65 -18.86
N ARG A 131 4.85 15.56 -20.12
CA ARG A 131 5.23 14.46 -21.00
C ARG A 131 6.74 14.56 -21.17
N ARG A 132 7.48 13.65 -20.53
CA ARG A 132 8.94 13.60 -20.66
C ARG A 132 9.28 13.22 -22.08
N LEU A 133 10.22 13.94 -22.69
CA LEU A 133 10.73 13.61 -24.01
C LEU A 133 11.72 12.45 -23.89
N TRP A 134 11.71 11.53 -24.85
CA TRP A 134 12.62 10.37 -24.87
C TRP A 134 14.09 10.75 -24.72
N ALA A 135 14.50 11.84 -25.35
CA ALA A 135 15.87 12.34 -25.30
C ALA A 135 16.31 12.82 -23.89
N GLU A 136 15.35 13.14 -23.02
CA GLU A 136 15.58 13.61 -21.64
C GLU A 136 15.53 12.47 -20.61
N MET A 137 15.05 11.30 -21.02
CA MET A 137 14.90 10.14 -20.15
C MET A 137 16.25 9.46 -19.87
N THR A 138 16.42 9.00 -18.63
CA THR A 138 17.56 8.13 -18.25
C THR A 138 17.48 6.77 -18.95
N PHE A 139 18.54 5.97 -18.88
CA PHE A 139 18.54 4.61 -19.43
C PHE A 139 17.35 3.75 -18.94
N PRO A 140 17.12 3.56 -17.62
CA PRO A 140 16.01 2.75 -17.12
C PRO A 140 14.64 3.38 -17.40
N GLN A 141 14.55 4.70 -17.61
CA GLN A 141 13.30 5.35 -18.02
C GLN A 141 12.96 5.08 -19.50
N ARG A 142 13.97 5.10 -20.38
CA ARG A 142 13.79 4.74 -21.80
C ARG A 142 13.46 3.27 -21.98
N TYR A 143 14.16 2.40 -21.25
CA TYR A 143 14.04 0.96 -21.42
C TYR A 143 13.37 0.33 -20.19
N ALA A 144 12.18 0.80 -19.83
CA ALA A 144 11.52 0.44 -18.58
C ALA A 144 11.18 -1.05 -18.43
N THR A 145 11.11 -1.79 -19.55
CA THR A 145 10.79 -3.23 -19.56
C THR A 145 11.92 -4.07 -20.16
N LEU A 146 12.13 -5.26 -19.61
CA LEU A 146 13.08 -6.27 -20.08
C LEU A 146 12.37 -7.60 -20.36
N ALA A 147 12.57 -8.18 -21.54
CA ALA A 147 12.05 -9.50 -21.91
C ALA A 147 13.02 -10.61 -21.45
N TRP A 148 12.82 -11.13 -20.24
CA TRP A 148 13.67 -12.16 -19.64
C TRP A 148 12.83 -13.28 -19.04
N ASN A 149 12.48 -14.31 -19.82
CA ASN A 149 11.57 -15.40 -19.39
C ASN A 149 10.25 -14.90 -18.76
N GLY A 150 9.76 -13.76 -19.26
CA GLY A 150 8.72 -12.95 -18.63
C GLY A 150 9.03 -11.46 -18.85
N ALA A 151 8.12 -10.60 -18.41
CA ALA A 151 8.34 -9.15 -18.45
C ALA A 151 8.87 -8.70 -17.09
N TYR A 152 10.07 -8.13 -17.08
CA TYR A 152 10.65 -7.51 -15.89
C TYR A 152 10.57 -6.00 -16.04
N ALA A 153 10.26 -5.29 -14.96
CA ALA A 153 10.13 -3.84 -14.93
C ALA A 153 11.19 -3.22 -14.00
N THR A 154 11.64 -2.01 -14.30
CA THR A 154 12.57 -1.28 -13.42
C THR A 154 11.87 -0.13 -12.69
N ARG A 155 12.35 0.16 -11.47
CA ARG A 155 11.96 1.32 -10.66
C ARG A 155 13.03 2.42 -10.69
N ASP A 156 13.83 2.49 -11.74
CA ASP A 156 14.93 3.47 -11.89
C ASP A 156 15.93 3.40 -10.72
N THR A 157 16.15 2.19 -10.18
CA THR A 157 17.03 1.97 -9.03
C THR A 157 18.37 1.44 -9.49
N GLU A 158 19.42 2.24 -9.29
CA GLU A 158 20.79 1.82 -9.52
C GLU A 158 21.26 0.84 -8.43
N LEU A 159 21.90 -0.24 -8.86
CA LEU A 159 22.48 -1.27 -7.99
C LEU A 159 23.97 -1.01 -7.78
N PRO A 160 24.48 -1.12 -6.54
CA PRO A 160 25.91 -1.03 -6.29
C PRO A 160 26.68 -2.11 -7.05
N ALA A 161 27.82 -1.76 -7.65
CA ALA A 161 28.66 -2.72 -8.39
C ALA A 161 29.04 -3.97 -7.56
N ALA A 162 29.19 -3.83 -6.24
CA ALA A 162 29.47 -4.94 -5.32
C ALA A 162 28.34 -5.98 -5.23
N GLN A 163 27.09 -5.59 -5.56
CA GLN A 163 25.92 -6.46 -5.60
C GLN A 163 25.77 -7.20 -6.93
N ILE A 164 26.57 -6.87 -7.93
CA ILE A 164 26.51 -7.53 -9.23
C ILE A 164 27.32 -8.83 -9.19
N ALA A 165 26.70 -9.92 -9.67
CA ALA A 165 27.32 -11.23 -9.77
C ALA A 165 27.63 -11.56 -11.25
N GLN A 166 27.58 -12.84 -11.63
CA GLN A 166 27.92 -13.25 -13.00
C GLN A 166 26.92 -12.71 -14.04
N LYS A 167 27.43 -12.50 -15.26
CA LYS A 167 26.58 -12.27 -16.44
C LYS A 167 25.75 -13.52 -16.71
N LEU A 168 24.44 -13.34 -16.87
CA LEU A 168 23.48 -14.40 -17.19
C LEU A 168 23.28 -14.54 -18.71
N GLY A 169 23.35 -13.43 -19.44
CA GLY A 169 23.16 -13.43 -20.88
C GLY A 169 22.85 -12.04 -21.42
N THR A 170 22.07 -12.01 -22.48
CA THR A 170 21.56 -10.79 -23.12
C THR A 170 20.07 -10.91 -23.34
N ALA A 171 19.35 -9.81 -23.24
CA ALA A 171 17.90 -9.76 -23.45
C ALA A 171 17.47 -8.47 -24.15
N GLU A 172 16.26 -8.45 -24.67
CA GLU A 172 15.67 -7.25 -25.26
C GLU A 172 15.14 -6.36 -24.13
N ALA A 173 15.64 -5.12 -24.04
CA ALA A 173 15.10 -4.07 -23.19
C ALA A 173 14.39 -3.05 -24.07
N PHE A 174 13.22 -2.58 -23.65
CA PHE A 174 12.35 -1.76 -24.47
C PHE A 174 11.49 -0.81 -23.66
N GLY A 175 10.99 0.21 -24.36
CA GLY A 175 10.04 1.17 -23.85
C GLY A 175 9.50 2.03 -24.97
N THR A 176 8.59 2.92 -24.63
CA THR A 176 7.81 3.70 -25.58
C THR A 176 8.06 5.18 -25.38
N ASP A 177 8.22 5.93 -26.47
CA ASP A 177 8.46 7.37 -26.43
C ASP A 177 7.18 8.22 -26.33
N GLU A 178 7.33 9.54 -26.38
CA GLU A 178 6.23 10.50 -26.32
C GLU A 178 5.21 10.40 -27.47
N ASN A 179 5.56 9.69 -28.56
CA ASN A 179 4.76 9.48 -29.76
C ASN A 179 4.16 8.08 -29.83
N GLN A 180 4.31 7.28 -28.78
CA GLN A 180 3.90 5.87 -28.75
C GLN A 180 4.73 4.95 -29.66
N GLU A 181 5.94 5.37 -30.07
CA GLU A 181 6.85 4.51 -30.82
C GLU A 181 7.65 3.61 -29.89
N LEU A 182 7.70 2.31 -30.23
CA LEU A 182 8.41 1.30 -29.45
C LEU A 182 9.90 1.27 -29.84
N HIS A 183 10.76 1.52 -28.85
CA HIS A 183 12.21 1.45 -29.00
C HIS A 183 12.76 0.24 -28.27
N LYS A 184 13.73 -0.44 -28.89
CA LYS A 184 14.30 -1.71 -28.42
C LYS A 184 15.82 -1.70 -28.50
N ILE A 185 16.46 -2.30 -27.51
CA ILE A 185 17.91 -2.56 -27.49
C ILE A 185 18.18 -3.98 -27.00
N THR A 186 19.35 -4.52 -27.37
CA THR A 186 19.92 -5.68 -26.68
C THR A 186 20.75 -5.21 -25.50
N ALA A 187 20.44 -5.69 -24.30
CA ALA A 187 21.13 -5.33 -23.07
C ALA A 187 21.75 -6.55 -22.39
N ASP A 188 22.87 -6.34 -21.68
CA ASP A 188 23.52 -7.36 -20.88
C ASP A 188 22.78 -7.54 -19.54
N VAL A 189 22.46 -8.79 -19.21
CA VAL A 189 21.72 -9.18 -18.00
C VAL A 189 22.65 -9.92 -17.04
N PHE A 190 22.59 -9.56 -15.77
CA PHE A 190 23.43 -10.07 -14.69
C PHE A 190 22.59 -10.55 -13.51
N ALA A 191 23.12 -11.52 -12.78
CA ALA A 191 22.57 -11.90 -11.49
C ALA A 191 22.88 -10.83 -10.44
N VAL A 192 21.98 -10.70 -9.46
CA VAL A 192 22.20 -9.89 -8.26
C VAL A 192 22.59 -10.81 -7.11
N ARG A 193 23.67 -10.49 -6.40
CA ARG A 193 24.22 -11.34 -5.34
C ARG A 193 23.19 -11.55 -4.24
N GLY A 194 22.92 -12.83 -3.95
CA GLY A 194 22.00 -13.21 -2.89
C GLY A 194 20.51 -13.03 -3.23
N LEU A 195 20.16 -12.66 -4.46
CA LEU A 195 18.78 -12.63 -4.94
C LEU A 195 18.58 -13.67 -6.06
N SER A 196 17.36 -14.20 -6.15
CA SER A 196 16.98 -15.10 -7.23
C SER A 196 16.79 -14.35 -8.55
N SER A 197 17.38 -14.87 -9.62
CA SER A 197 17.21 -14.31 -10.97
C SER A 197 15.80 -14.48 -11.53
N THR A 198 14.95 -15.32 -10.93
CA THR A 198 13.53 -15.41 -11.28
C THR A 198 12.71 -14.24 -10.73
N ALA A 199 13.20 -13.58 -9.68
CA ALA A 199 12.57 -12.42 -9.05
C ALA A 199 13.21 -11.09 -9.49
N VAL A 200 14.55 -11.04 -9.54
CA VAL A 200 15.28 -9.80 -9.84
C VAL A 200 16.53 -10.09 -10.66
N VAL A 201 16.76 -9.27 -11.69
CA VAL A 201 18.02 -9.23 -12.44
C VAL A 201 18.57 -7.82 -12.49
N ALA A 202 19.86 -7.69 -12.82
CA ALA A 202 20.48 -6.41 -13.12
C ALA A 202 20.69 -6.25 -14.62
N VAL A 203 20.43 -5.05 -15.14
CA VAL A 203 20.71 -4.68 -16.53
C VAL A 203 21.77 -3.58 -16.54
N ARG A 204 22.79 -3.74 -17.37
CA ARG A 204 23.87 -2.76 -17.50
C ARG A 204 23.54 -1.71 -18.56
N ASP A 205 23.66 -0.44 -18.20
CA ASP A 205 23.73 0.64 -19.17
C ASP A 205 25.14 0.68 -19.79
N ALA A 206 25.23 0.43 -21.10
CA ALA A 206 26.50 0.45 -21.82
C ALA A 206 27.14 1.84 -21.88
N GLY A 207 26.34 2.91 -21.81
CA GLY A 207 26.83 4.29 -21.90
C GLY A 207 27.53 4.75 -20.62
N SER A 208 26.90 4.55 -19.46
CA SER A 208 27.47 4.93 -18.16
C SER A 208 28.27 3.81 -17.48
N GLY A 209 27.99 2.55 -17.81
CA GLY A 209 28.51 1.38 -17.10
C GLY A 209 27.74 1.04 -15.81
N ALA A 210 26.71 1.82 -15.45
CA ALA A 210 25.86 1.58 -14.28
C ALA A 210 24.97 0.34 -14.46
N TYR A 211 24.47 -0.19 -13.34
CA TYR A 211 23.58 -1.35 -13.30
C TYR A 211 22.25 -0.96 -12.66
N TYR A 212 21.15 -1.38 -13.25
CA TYR A 212 19.80 -1.07 -12.74
C TYR A 212 19.04 -2.35 -12.42
N ALA A 213 18.26 -2.32 -11.33
CA ALA A 213 17.39 -3.43 -10.94
C ALA A 213 16.20 -3.55 -11.89
N TYR A 214 15.96 -4.75 -12.39
CA TYR A 214 14.75 -5.14 -13.12
C TYR A 214 14.09 -6.28 -12.35
N ILE A 215 12.81 -6.13 -12.09
CA ILE A 215 12.03 -6.90 -11.13
C ILE A 215 10.95 -7.63 -11.90
N ASN A 216 10.73 -8.90 -11.60
CA ASN A 216 9.65 -9.69 -12.19
C ASN A 216 8.38 -9.53 -11.35
N PRO A 217 7.36 -8.79 -11.81
CA PRO A 217 6.13 -8.66 -11.05
C PRO A 217 5.33 -9.96 -11.03
N GLU A 218 5.56 -10.86 -11.99
CA GLU A 218 4.90 -12.16 -12.08
C GLU A 218 5.63 -13.25 -11.28
N TYR A 219 6.77 -12.93 -10.65
CA TYR A 219 7.46 -13.88 -9.79
C TYR A 219 6.54 -14.30 -8.65
N ARG A 220 6.34 -15.60 -8.47
CA ARG A 220 5.52 -16.15 -7.39
C ARG A 220 6.31 -17.23 -6.64
N PRO A 221 6.63 -17.02 -5.36
CA PRO A 221 7.26 -18.04 -4.54
C PRO A 221 6.25 -19.17 -4.26
N GLU A 222 6.75 -20.37 -3.99
CA GLU A 222 5.90 -21.48 -3.50
C GLU A 222 5.54 -21.30 -2.02
N THR A 223 6.49 -20.78 -1.22
CA THR A 223 6.34 -20.60 0.22
C THR A 223 6.89 -19.25 0.68
N LEU A 224 6.50 -18.82 1.88
CA LEU A 224 7.05 -17.63 2.52
C LEU A 224 8.56 -17.74 2.75
N GLY A 225 9.07 -18.93 3.07
CA GLY A 225 10.51 -19.20 3.19
C GLY A 225 11.25 -18.93 1.87
N GLN A 226 10.72 -19.44 0.76
CA GLN A 226 11.27 -19.18 -0.57
C GLN A 226 11.26 -17.68 -0.88
N PHE A 227 10.19 -16.96 -0.54
CA PHE A 227 10.10 -15.52 -0.72
C PHE A 227 11.19 -14.76 0.06
N ILE A 228 11.41 -15.15 1.32
CA ILE A 228 12.41 -14.56 2.20
C ILE A 228 13.82 -14.81 1.67
N GLU A 229 14.11 -16.02 1.20
CA GLU A 229 15.43 -16.41 0.69
C GLU A 229 15.72 -15.78 -0.68
N ASP A 230 14.79 -15.86 -1.63
CA ASP A 230 14.96 -15.35 -2.99
C ASP A 230 15.12 -13.85 -3.07
N LEU A 231 14.59 -13.13 -2.08
CA LEU A 231 14.76 -11.69 -1.95
C LEU A 231 15.73 -11.31 -0.83
N ASN A 232 16.36 -12.27 -0.15
CA ASN A 232 17.21 -12.01 1.02
C ASN A 232 16.59 -10.97 1.98
N LEU A 233 15.30 -11.14 2.29
CA LEU A 233 14.53 -10.14 3.02
C LEU A 233 15.16 -9.84 4.37
N ARG A 234 15.82 -10.82 5.00
CA ARG A 234 16.47 -10.65 6.31
C ARG A 234 17.57 -9.58 6.30
N ALA A 235 18.26 -9.41 5.16
CA ALA A 235 19.34 -8.43 5.04
C ALA A 235 18.84 -7.01 4.68
N TYR A 236 17.73 -6.90 3.94
CA TYR A 236 17.35 -5.64 3.28
C TYR A 236 16.00 -5.06 3.71
N LEU A 237 15.09 -5.89 4.22
CA LEU A 237 13.78 -5.43 4.66
C LEU A 237 13.91 -4.57 5.92
N LYS A 238 13.36 -3.37 5.86
CA LYS A 238 13.25 -2.47 7.02
C LYS A 238 11.78 -2.29 7.36
N THR A 239 11.44 -2.40 8.64
CA THR A 239 10.07 -2.18 9.13
C THR A 239 9.93 -0.75 9.62
N GLY A 240 8.79 -0.14 9.33
CA GLY A 240 8.40 1.18 9.77
C GLY A 240 7.26 1.12 10.78
N LYS A 241 6.24 1.93 10.54
CA LYS A 241 5.09 2.10 11.43
C LYS A 241 4.03 1.03 11.15
N VAL A 242 3.12 0.84 12.12
CA VAL A 242 1.94 -0.01 11.93
C VAL A 242 0.72 0.87 11.77
N TYR A 243 -0.18 0.49 10.87
CA TYR A 243 -1.45 1.16 10.64
C TYR A 243 -2.61 0.20 10.87
N TYR A 244 -3.62 0.67 11.58
CA TYR A 244 -4.89 -0.01 11.78
C TYR A 244 -6.01 0.87 11.25
N ASN A 245 -6.74 0.38 10.25
CA ASN A 245 -7.88 1.09 9.68
C ASN A 245 -9.16 0.47 10.23
N TYR A 246 -10.08 1.31 10.71
CA TYR A 246 -11.35 0.84 11.25
C TYR A 246 -12.49 1.79 10.92
N GLN A 247 -13.71 1.26 10.96
CA GLN A 247 -14.91 2.06 10.81
C GLN A 247 -15.43 2.48 12.18
N LYS A 248 -15.66 3.78 12.36
CA LYS A 248 -16.29 4.36 13.56
C LYS A 248 -17.79 4.07 13.56
N LYS A 249 -18.42 4.24 14.73
CA LYS A 249 -19.87 4.03 14.91
C LYS A 249 -20.75 4.93 14.03
N ASP A 250 -20.24 6.10 13.64
CA ASP A 250 -20.91 7.03 12.74
C ASP A 250 -20.75 6.66 11.25
N GLY A 251 -20.04 5.56 10.96
CA GLY A 251 -19.77 5.07 9.62
C GLY A 251 -18.54 5.68 8.95
N SER A 252 -17.88 6.67 9.57
CA SER A 252 -16.62 7.24 9.08
C SER A 252 -15.46 6.26 9.25
N PHE A 253 -14.42 6.38 8.43
CA PHE A 253 -13.19 5.60 8.58
C PHE A 253 -12.14 6.39 9.33
N ALA A 254 -11.36 5.71 10.17
CA ALA A 254 -10.23 6.27 10.87
C ALA A 254 -9.02 5.34 10.81
N THR A 255 -7.84 5.95 10.92
CA THR A 255 -6.55 5.27 10.90
C THR A 255 -5.84 5.52 12.21
N VAL A 256 -5.39 4.45 12.86
CA VAL A 256 -4.48 4.51 14.00
C VAL A 256 -3.08 4.19 13.51
N GLU A 257 -2.13 5.07 13.79
CA GLU A 257 -0.71 4.85 13.56
C GLU A 257 -0.04 4.42 14.86
N PHE A 258 0.65 3.28 14.83
CA PHE A 258 1.46 2.80 15.95
C PHE A 258 2.95 2.99 15.68
N THR A 259 3.64 3.44 16.72
CA THR A 259 5.11 3.61 16.76
C THR A 259 5.71 2.71 17.84
N GLY A 260 7.01 2.38 17.70
CA GLY A 260 7.72 1.50 18.64
C GLY A 260 7.68 0.02 18.29
N LEU A 261 7.26 -0.35 17.08
CA LEU A 261 7.33 -1.73 16.59
C LEU A 261 8.78 -2.23 16.54
N SER A 262 9.05 -3.40 17.12
CA SER A 262 10.32 -4.10 16.94
C SER A 262 10.34 -4.84 15.60
N THR A 263 11.43 -4.66 14.84
CA THR A 263 11.67 -5.43 13.61
C THR A 263 11.73 -6.93 13.90
N GLU A 264 12.38 -7.34 15.00
CA GLU A 264 12.47 -8.72 15.44
C GLU A 264 11.08 -9.32 15.67
N GLN A 265 10.14 -8.56 16.24
CA GLN A 265 8.78 -9.04 16.43
C GLN A 265 8.09 -9.38 15.11
N VAL A 266 8.31 -8.60 14.04
CA VAL A 266 7.79 -8.91 12.70
C VAL A 266 8.38 -10.22 12.17
N TRP A 267 9.66 -10.47 12.42
CA TRP A 267 10.33 -11.72 12.04
C TRP A 267 9.83 -12.93 12.84
N GLU A 268 9.63 -12.78 14.14
CA GLU A 268 9.18 -13.85 15.04
C GLU A 268 7.69 -14.17 14.89
N THR A 269 6.90 -13.26 14.30
CA THR A 269 5.47 -13.48 14.05
C THR A 269 5.18 -13.64 12.56
N LEU A 270 5.09 -12.53 11.82
CA LEU A 270 4.61 -12.48 10.44
C LEU A 270 5.51 -13.26 9.48
N LEU A 271 6.83 -13.19 9.66
CA LEU A 271 7.81 -13.81 8.75
C LEU A 271 8.42 -15.11 9.30
N SER A 272 7.80 -15.70 10.32
CA SER A 272 8.34 -16.89 11.01
C SER A 272 8.03 -18.22 10.31
N ASP A 273 6.95 -18.27 9.53
CA ASP A 273 6.46 -19.51 8.92
C ASP A 273 7.06 -19.78 7.55
N SER A 274 8.29 -20.28 7.50
CA SER A 274 8.94 -20.60 6.22
C SER A 274 8.15 -21.58 5.34
N ALA A 275 7.29 -22.42 5.91
CA ALA A 275 6.49 -23.41 5.19
C ALA A 275 5.13 -22.88 4.72
N ALA A 276 4.72 -21.67 5.12
CA ALA A 276 3.45 -21.08 4.71
C ALA A 276 3.36 -21.00 3.18
N ALA A 277 2.33 -21.64 2.61
CA ALA A 277 2.13 -21.67 1.17
C ALA A 277 1.74 -20.30 0.63
N CYS A 278 2.24 -19.95 -0.56
CA CYS A 278 1.73 -18.82 -1.31
C CYS A 278 0.40 -19.21 -1.97
N ILE A 279 -0.64 -18.43 -1.73
CA ILE A 279 -2.00 -18.69 -2.20
C ILE A 279 -2.45 -17.62 -3.20
N GLU A 280 -3.59 -17.83 -3.85
CA GLU A 280 -4.19 -16.82 -4.73
C GLU A 280 -4.71 -15.64 -3.90
N GLU A 281 -4.63 -14.46 -4.49
CA GLU A 281 -5.27 -13.27 -3.94
C GLU A 281 -6.80 -13.43 -3.95
N ASN A 282 -7.44 -13.10 -2.83
CA ASN A 282 -8.89 -13.00 -2.70
C ASN A 282 -9.27 -11.54 -2.39
N ASP A 283 -10.54 -11.23 -2.13
CA ASP A 283 -10.92 -9.87 -1.69
C ASP A 283 -10.31 -9.59 -0.30
N LEU A 284 -9.16 -8.91 -0.25
CA LEU A 284 -8.40 -8.71 0.98
C LEU A 284 -8.81 -7.41 1.67
N TYR A 285 -9.30 -7.55 2.90
CA TYR A 285 -9.43 -6.45 3.85
C TYR A 285 -8.34 -6.60 4.91
N GLY A 286 -7.40 -5.65 4.95
CA GLY A 286 -6.32 -5.64 5.93
C GLY A 286 -6.78 -5.07 7.26
N GLN A 287 -6.59 -5.82 8.35
CA GLN A 287 -6.82 -5.31 9.71
C GLN A 287 -5.65 -4.42 10.13
N PHE A 288 -4.45 -4.99 10.15
CA PHE A 288 -3.21 -4.29 10.48
C PHE A 288 -2.28 -4.32 9.29
N SER A 289 -1.52 -3.25 9.09
CA SER A 289 -0.46 -3.19 8.09
C SER A 289 0.82 -2.62 8.68
N VAL A 290 1.95 -3.19 8.29
CA VAL A 290 3.29 -2.70 8.64
C VAL A 290 3.89 -2.07 7.40
N SER A 291 4.34 -0.83 7.51
CA SER A 291 5.14 -0.23 6.44
C SER A 291 6.50 -0.88 6.37
N ILE A 292 6.93 -1.19 5.16
CA ILE A 292 8.20 -1.80 4.87
C ILE A 292 8.92 -1.07 3.74
N ASP A 293 10.24 -0.96 3.91
CA ASP A 293 11.16 -0.48 2.89
C ASP A 293 12.06 -1.64 2.46
N TYR A 294 12.43 -1.65 1.17
CA TYR A 294 13.47 -2.51 0.62
C TYR A 294 14.43 -1.61 -0.17
N PRO A 295 15.43 -1.00 0.49
CA PRO A 295 16.26 0.05 -0.12
C PRO A 295 17.09 -0.42 -1.32
N LEU A 296 17.56 -1.67 -1.32
CA LEU A 296 18.38 -2.19 -2.43
C LEU A 296 17.61 -2.20 -3.76
N LEU A 297 16.27 -2.29 -3.73
CA LEU A 297 15.41 -2.28 -4.93
C LEU A 297 14.57 -1.00 -5.04
N GLY A 298 14.86 0.03 -4.22
CA GLY A 298 14.17 1.31 -4.26
C GLY A 298 12.71 1.26 -3.84
N TYR A 299 12.31 0.23 -3.07
CA TYR A 299 10.97 0.19 -2.49
C TYR A 299 10.92 0.98 -1.19
N HIS A 300 9.93 1.86 -1.12
CA HIS A 300 9.62 2.67 0.04
C HIS A 300 8.14 2.57 0.36
N ASN A 301 7.82 2.42 1.65
CA ASN A 301 6.46 2.39 2.16
C ASN A 301 5.56 1.34 1.48
N MET A 302 6.14 0.18 1.16
CA MET A 302 5.41 -1.03 0.76
C MET A 302 4.76 -1.66 2.01
N CYS A 303 3.94 -2.67 1.83
CA CYS A 303 3.09 -3.21 2.89
C CYS A 303 3.36 -4.67 3.23
N LEU A 304 3.34 -4.99 4.53
CA LEU A 304 2.99 -6.31 5.07
C LEU A 304 1.67 -6.16 5.83
N ALA A 305 0.56 -6.69 5.30
CA ALA A 305 -0.74 -6.63 5.96
C ALA A 305 -1.18 -7.99 6.49
N ILE A 306 -1.92 -7.95 7.60
CA ILE A 306 -2.69 -9.08 8.11
C ILE A 306 -4.13 -8.91 7.65
N THR A 307 -4.64 -9.88 6.91
CA THR A 307 -6.03 -9.85 6.44
C THR A 307 -7.00 -10.34 7.50
N GLU A 308 -8.29 -10.06 7.32
CA GLU A 308 -9.36 -10.63 8.16
C GLU A 308 -9.36 -12.16 8.19
N GLN A 309 -8.93 -12.80 7.11
CA GLN A 309 -8.81 -14.26 7.00
C GLN A 309 -7.52 -14.79 7.61
N HIS A 310 -6.79 -13.96 8.36
CA HIS A 310 -5.53 -14.32 9.02
C HIS A 310 -4.45 -14.75 8.02
N GLN A 311 -4.34 -14.02 6.91
CA GLN A 311 -3.30 -14.21 5.90
C GLN A 311 -2.31 -13.05 5.95
N LEU A 312 -1.07 -13.32 5.55
CA LEU A 312 -0.05 -12.29 5.31
C LEU A 312 -0.13 -11.86 3.85
N TRP A 313 -0.35 -10.58 3.60
CA TRP A 313 -0.33 -9.97 2.26
C TRP A 313 0.81 -8.97 2.13
N THR A 314 1.43 -8.91 0.95
CA THR A 314 2.39 -7.87 0.60
C THR A 314 2.29 -7.46 -0.86
N ASN A 315 2.61 -6.20 -1.14
CA ASN A 315 2.76 -5.66 -2.50
C ASN A 315 4.22 -5.45 -2.92
N LEU A 316 5.18 -6.04 -2.20
CA LEU A 316 6.57 -6.05 -2.63
C LEU A 316 6.70 -6.78 -3.98
N LEU A 317 7.50 -6.23 -4.90
CA LEU A 317 7.57 -6.63 -6.32
C LEU A 317 6.37 -6.22 -7.19
N ASP A 318 5.67 -5.15 -6.81
CA ASP A 318 4.63 -4.50 -7.63
C ASP A 318 3.39 -5.36 -7.92
N THR A 319 3.23 -6.51 -7.27
CA THR A 319 1.99 -7.31 -7.30
C THR A 319 1.79 -8.02 -5.97
N ALA A 320 0.54 -8.35 -5.66
CA ALA A 320 0.19 -9.04 -4.42
C ALA A 320 0.93 -10.39 -4.28
N LYS A 321 1.38 -10.68 -3.06
CA LYS A 321 1.77 -12.01 -2.58
C LYS A 321 1.03 -12.29 -1.29
N VAL A 322 0.36 -13.42 -1.22
CA VAL A 322 -0.44 -13.83 -0.06
C VAL A 322 0.09 -15.14 0.48
N PHE A 323 0.24 -15.23 1.80
CA PHE A 323 0.70 -16.43 2.51
C PHE A 323 -0.25 -16.76 3.66
N GLU A 324 -0.45 -18.06 3.89
CA GLU A 324 -1.23 -18.55 5.04
C GLU A 324 -0.47 -18.29 6.35
N LEU A 325 -0.98 -17.38 7.19
CA LEU A 325 -0.37 -17.02 8.48
C LEU A 325 -1.05 -17.76 9.65
N GLY A 326 -2.38 -17.86 9.59
CA GLY A 326 -3.21 -18.53 10.59
C GLY A 326 -3.56 -17.65 11.80
N ALA A 327 -4.74 -17.90 12.39
CA ALA A 327 -5.34 -17.07 13.43
C ALA A 327 -4.44 -16.85 14.66
N GLN A 328 -3.68 -17.87 15.07
CA GLN A 328 -2.81 -17.78 16.24
C GLN A 328 -1.69 -16.74 16.05
N LYS A 329 -1.00 -16.76 14.90
CA LYS A 329 0.10 -15.82 14.62
C LYS A 329 -0.41 -14.41 14.38
N SER A 330 -1.55 -14.27 13.69
CA SER A 330 -2.24 -12.99 13.56
C SER A 330 -2.56 -12.38 14.92
N ALA A 331 -3.15 -13.17 15.82
CA ALA A 331 -3.50 -12.70 17.17
C ALA A 331 -2.25 -12.34 17.99
N LEU A 332 -1.16 -13.12 17.91
CA LEU A 332 0.09 -12.80 18.59
C LEU A 332 0.68 -11.45 18.15
N PHE A 333 0.69 -11.17 16.85
CA PHE A 333 1.16 -9.88 16.34
C PHE A 333 0.26 -8.74 16.80
N THR A 334 -1.06 -8.88 16.62
CA THR A 334 -2.03 -7.84 17.00
C THR A 334 -1.95 -7.53 18.50
N ASP A 335 -1.89 -8.55 19.35
CA ASP A 335 -1.76 -8.39 20.79
C ASP A 335 -0.45 -7.71 21.19
N TYR A 336 0.67 -8.07 20.53
CA TYR A 336 1.93 -7.38 20.74
C TYR A 336 1.83 -5.88 20.42
N VAL A 337 1.30 -5.53 19.24
CA VAL A 337 1.17 -4.13 18.81
C VAL A 337 0.32 -3.34 19.81
N LEU A 338 -0.83 -3.88 20.21
CA LEU A 338 -1.74 -3.20 21.13
C LEU A 338 -1.15 -3.02 22.54
N ARG A 339 -0.27 -3.93 22.99
CA ARG A 339 0.30 -3.89 24.34
C ARG A 339 1.64 -3.15 24.45
N ASN A 340 2.41 -3.12 23.36
CA ASN A 340 3.81 -2.67 23.41
C ASN A 340 4.10 -1.45 22.52
N CYS A 341 3.20 -1.10 21.60
CA CYS A 341 3.37 0.05 20.72
C CYS A 341 2.48 1.22 21.17
N THR A 342 2.92 2.44 20.86
CA THR A 342 2.14 3.66 21.12
C THR A 342 1.29 4.00 19.91
N GLY A 343 -0.04 3.91 20.04
CA GLY A 343 -1.00 4.21 18.99
C GLY A 343 -1.57 5.64 19.09
N HIS A 344 -1.70 6.31 17.95
CA HIS A 344 -2.40 7.59 17.82
C HIS A 344 -3.39 7.53 16.66
N GLU A 345 -4.60 8.03 16.87
CA GLU A 345 -5.53 8.23 15.76
C GLU A 345 -5.07 9.43 14.93
N LEU A 346 -4.89 9.22 13.62
CA LEU A 346 -4.52 10.28 12.70
C LEU A 346 -5.74 11.14 12.35
N ARG A 347 -5.62 12.45 12.57
CA ARG A 347 -6.58 13.44 12.09
C ARG A 347 -5.88 14.42 11.18
N TYR A 348 -6.29 14.46 9.92
CA TYR A 348 -5.75 15.43 8.97
C TYR A 348 -6.45 16.78 9.15
N THR A 349 -5.67 17.84 9.35
CA THR A 349 -6.18 19.21 9.45
C THR A 349 -6.01 19.93 8.12
N ASP A 350 -7.04 20.65 7.67
CA ASP A 350 -6.92 21.51 6.49
C ASP A 350 -6.00 22.70 6.83
N THR A 351 -4.84 22.81 6.17
CA THR A 351 -4.02 24.01 6.28
C THR A 351 -4.64 25.11 5.41
N ASP A 352 -5.69 25.76 5.92
CA ASP A 352 -6.14 27.06 5.45
C ASP A 352 -5.30 28.15 6.12
N THR A 353 -4.16 28.45 5.54
CA THR A 353 -3.55 29.76 5.76
C THR A 353 -3.20 30.34 4.40
N PRO A 354 -4.09 31.17 3.81
CA PRO A 354 -3.71 32.02 2.71
C PRO A 354 -2.57 32.90 3.22
N VAL A 355 -1.40 32.80 2.61
CA VAL A 355 -0.38 33.83 2.75
C VAL A 355 -1.00 35.10 2.20
N ALA A 356 -1.31 36.05 3.08
CA ALA A 356 -1.78 37.36 2.69
C ALA A 356 -0.75 38.01 1.74
N GLU A 357 -1.25 38.56 0.64
CA GLU A 357 -0.49 39.25 -0.42
C GLU A 357 0.38 40.40 0.09
#